data_AF-A0A5M9R1G9-F1
#
_entry.id   AF-A0A5M9R1G9-F1
#
_cell.length_a   1.000
_cell.length_b   1.000
_cell.length_c   1.000
_cell.angle_alpha   90.00
_cell.angle_beta   90.00
_cell.angle_gamma   90.00
#
_symmetry.space_group_name_H-M   'P 1'
#
loop_
_entity.id
_entity.type
_entity.pdbx_description
1 polymer ?
#
loop_
_entity_poly.entity_id
_entity_poly.type
_entity_poly.pdbx_seq_one_letter_code
_entity_poly.pdbx_strand_id
1 'polypeptide(L)'
;MKALSQTELNEVSGGLILLSALTSSYGASMGQAIGSIVDVSYKVAGKNTNFALAGATLGSGIGAAVGLSPVKAIAGIGQGVNLIIDNARILKA
;
A
#
# COMPACT_ATOMS: atom_id res chain seq x y z
N MET A 1 11.76 -25.13 20.93
CA MET A 1 11.42 -24.78 19.53
C MET A 1 11.67 -26.00 18.65
N LYS A 2 10.73 -26.36 17.76
CA LYS A 2 10.92 -27.43 16.78
C LYS A 2 11.81 -26.90 15.65
N ALA A 3 12.87 -27.62 15.29
CA ALA A 3 13.64 -27.34 14.08
C ALA A 3 12.86 -27.86 12.86
N LEU A 4 12.69 -27.02 11.86
CA LEU A 4 11.98 -27.35 10.62
C LEU A 4 12.93 -28.05 9.66
N SER A 5 12.42 -29.02 8.93
CA SER A 5 13.10 -29.60 7.76
C SER A 5 13.19 -28.58 6.63
N GLN A 6 14.08 -28.82 5.66
CA GLN A 6 14.25 -27.92 4.52
C GLN A 6 12.95 -27.79 3.69
N THR A 7 12.15 -28.85 3.60
CA THR A 7 10.85 -28.84 2.91
C THR A 7 9.85 -27.96 3.66
N GLU A 8 9.72 -28.12 4.98
CA GLU A 8 8.83 -27.29 5.80
C GLU A 8 9.26 -25.80 5.74
N LEU A 9 10.56 -25.51 5.70
CA LEU A 9 11.06 -24.13 5.52
C LEU A 9 10.66 -23.53 4.18
N ASN A 10 10.71 -24.31 3.09
CA ASN A 10 10.33 -23.86 1.76
C ASN A 10 8.81 -23.59 1.67
N GLU A 11 7.99 -24.42 2.31
CA GLU A 11 6.54 -24.24 2.37
C GLU A 11 6.15 -22.99 3.16
N VAL A 12 6.78 -22.76 4.31
CA VAL A 12 6.57 -21.53 5.11
C VAL A 12 7.01 -20.28 4.35
N SER A 13 8.17 -20.33 3.69
CA SER A 13 8.68 -19.22 2.88
C SER A 13 7.76 -18.89 1.69
N GLY A 14 7.33 -19.91 0.95
CA GLY A 14 6.39 -19.76 -0.17
C GLY A 14 5.03 -19.20 0.28
N GLY A 15 4.48 -19.72 1.38
CA GLY A 15 3.24 -19.22 1.97
C GLY A 15 3.34 -17.75 2.40
N LEU A 16 4.48 -17.34 2.97
CA LEU A 16 4.72 -15.96 3.38
C LEU A 16 4.79 -14.99 2.20
N ILE A 17 5.45 -15.41 1.11
CA ILE A 17 5.53 -14.63 -0.13
C ILE A 17 4.14 -14.41 -0.73
N LEU A 18 3.33 -15.48 -0.80
CA LEU A 18 1.96 -15.42 -1.31
C LEU A 18 1.07 -14.53 -0.42
N LEU A 19 1.17 -14.67 0.90
CA LEU A 19 0.45 -13.84 1.85
C LEU A 19 0.79 -12.36 1.65
N SER A 20 2.09 -12.02 1.56
CA SER A 20 2.54 -10.65 1.28
C SER A 20 1.99 -10.10 -0.03
N ALA A 21 1.99 -10.88 -1.11
CA ALA A 21 1.47 -10.42 -2.39
C ALA A 21 -0.04 -10.12 -2.30
N LEU A 22 -0.81 -11.01 -1.68
CA LEU A 22 -2.24 -10.86 -1.53
C LEU A 22 -2.59 -9.66 -0.65
N THR A 23 -2.00 -9.55 0.54
CA THR A 23 -2.32 -8.46 1.48
C THR A 23 -1.91 -7.10 0.92
N SER A 24 -0.78 -6.99 0.21
CA SER A 24 -0.42 -5.77 -0.52
C SER A 24 -1.45 -5.42 -1.59
N SER A 25 -1.91 -6.39 -2.38
CA SER A 25 -2.90 -6.13 -3.43
C SER A 25 -4.25 -5.66 -2.88
N TYR A 26 -4.72 -6.24 -1.77
CA TYR A 26 -5.94 -5.80 -1.08
C TYR A 26 -5.78 -4.43 -0.45
N GLY A 27 -4.63 -4.17 0.18
CA GLY A 27 -4.30 -2.85 0.69
C GLY A 27 -4.34 -1.80 -0.42
N ALA A 28 -3.77 -2.11 -1.59
CA ALA A 28 -3.76 -1.21 -2.73
C ALA A 28 -5.17 -0.92 -3.26
N SER A 29 -6.01 -1.94 -3.45
CA SER A 29 -7.37 -1.73 -3.97
C SER A 29 -8.24 -0.94 -2.99
N MET A 30 -8.16 -1.21 -1.70
CA MET A 30 -8.86 -0.43 -0.66
C MET A 30 -8.36 1.02 -0.62
N GLY A 31 -7.03 1.21 -0.63
CA GLY A 31 -6.42 2.52 -0.63
C GLY A 31 -6.79 3.34 -1.87
N GLN A 32 -6.81 2.71 -3.04
CA GLN A 32 -7.25 3.34 -4.28
C GLN A 32 -8.72 3.78 -4.22
N ALA A 33 -9.59 2.92 -3.70
CA ALA A 33 -11.02 3.23 -3.57
C ALA A 33 -11.24 4.45 -2.67
N ILE A 34 -10.59 4.49 -1.51
CA ILE A 34 -10.64 5.63 -0.58
C ILE A 34 -10.07 6.89 -1.25
N GLY A 35 -8.89 6.79 -1.87
CA GLY A 35 -8.25 7.93 -2.53
C GLY A 35 -9.07 8.49 -3.70
N SER A 36 -9.75 7.63 -4.45
CA SER A 36 -10.62 8.04 -5.57
C SER A 36 -11.81 8.87 -5.10
N ILE A 37 -12.37 8.58 -3.92
CA ILE A 37 -13.45 9.39 -3.33
C ILE A 37 -12.95 10.81 -3.02
N VAL A 38 -11.73 10.92 -2.49
CA VAL A 38 -11.09 12.20 -2.17
C VAL A 38 -10.80 12.98 -3.46
N ASP A 39 -10.30 12.32 -4.50
CA ASP A 39 -10.06 12.95 -5.81
C ASP A 39 -11.34 13.51 -6.44
N VAL A 40 -12.43 12.74 -6.43
CA VAL A 40 -13.73 13.22 -6.93
C VAL A 40 -14.16 14.49 -6.17
N SER A 41 -13.96 14.53 -4.85
CA SER A 41 -14.35 15.67 -4.01
C SER A 41 -13.58 16.94 -4.39
N TYR A 42 -12.27 16.84 -4.61
CA TYR A 42 -11.44 18.00 -4.99
C TYR A 42 -11.58 18.40 -6.46
N LYS A 43 -11.89 17.44 -7.34
CA LYS A 43 -12.17 17.72 -8.75
C LYS A 43 -13.39 18.62 -8.93
N VAL A 44 -14.40 18.51 -8.07
CA VAL A 44 -15.56 19.43 -8.05
C VAL A 44 -15.13 20.87 -7.75
N ALA A 45 -14.07 21.06 -6.95
CA ALA A 45 -13.47 22.36 -6.67
C ALA A 45 -12.42 22.81 -7.70
N GLY A 46 -12.30 22.11 -8.84
CA GLY A 46 -11.33 22.42 -9.90
C GLY A 46 -9.88 22.06 -9.57
N LYS A 47 -9.63 21.31 -8.50
CA LYS A 47 -8.30 20.86 -8.09
C LYS A 47 -8.05 19.44 -8.63
N ASN A 48 -7.03 19.30 -9.47
CA ASN A 48 -6.63 18.00 -10.00
C ASN A 48 -5.64 17.31 -9.05
N THR A 49 -6.18 16.50 -8.14
CA THR A 49 -5.39 15.65 -7.23
C THR A 49 -5.29 14.21 -7.77
N ASN A 50 -4.42 13.42 -7.15
CA ASN A 50 -4.14 12.02 -7.42
C ASN A 50 -4.00 11.25 -6.09
N PHE A 51 -4.98 11.43 -5.19
CA PHE A 51 -5.12 10.69 -3.96
C PHE A 51 -5.42 9.21 -4.21
N ALA A 52 -6.02 8.83 -5.33
CA ALA A 52 -6.21 7.44 -5.73
C ALA A 52 -4.87 6.69 -5.81
N LEU A 53 -3.87 7.25 -6.49
CA LEU A 53 -2.52 6.66 -6.55
C LEU A 53 -1.83 6.68 -5.20
N ALA A 54 -1.93 7.81 -4.47
CA ALA A 54 -1.34 7.95 -3.15
C ALA A 54 -1.89 6.89 -2.17
N GLY A 55 -3.22 6.73 -2.15
CA GLY A 55 -3.93 5.75 -1.35
C GLY A 55 -3.58 4.32 -1.75
N ALA A 56 -3.55 4.01 -3.05
CA ALA A 56 -3.13 2.68 -3.53
C ALA A 56 -1.70 2.32 -3.08
N THR A 57 -0.79 3.29 -3.16
CA THR A 57 0.62 3.09 -2.81
C THR A 57 0.81 2.92 -1.31
N LEU A 58 0.19 3.79 -0.51
CA LEU A 58 0.18 3.69 0.96
C LEU A 58 -0.48 2.40 1.43
N GLY A 59 -1.66 2.09 0.90
CA GLY A 59 -2.41 0.88 1.22
C GLY A 59 -1.65 -0.40 0.87
N SER A 60 -0.95 -0.44 -0.27
CA SER A 60 -0.06 -1.54 -0.65
C SER A 60 1.06 -1.75 0.37
N GLY A 61 1.67 -0.67 0.86
CA GLY A 61 2.68 -0.71 1.91
C GLY A 61 2.13 -1.21 3.26
N ILE A 62 0.93 -0.75 3.67
CA ILE A 62 0.26 -1.25 4.88
C ILE A 62 -0.07 -2.75 4.73
N GLY A 63 -0.60 -3.15 3.58
CA GLY A 63 -0.86 -4.54 3.25
C GLY A 63 0.41 -5.40 3.28
N ALA A 64 1.53 -4.87 2.81
CA ALA A 64 2.83 -5.54 2.90
C ALA A 64 3.28 -5.75 4.36
N ALA A 65 2.98 -4.80 5.25
CA ALA A 65 3.30 -4.92 6.68
C ALA A 65 2.52 -6.08 7.32
N VAL A 66 1.21 -6.19 7.02
CA VAL A 66 0.36 -7.29 7.46
C VAL A 66 0.85 -8.62 6.88
N GLY A 67 1.31 -8.61 5.63
CA GLY A 67 1.92 -9.76 4.97
C GLY A 67 3.37 -10.04 5.37
N LEU A 68 3.87 -9.40 6.44
CA LEU A 68 5.21 -9.62 7.00
C LEU A 68 6.34 -9.39 5.98
N SER A 69 6.20 -8.36 5.14
CA SER A 69 7.25 -7.89 4.23
C SER A 69 7.74 -6.49 4.61
N PRO A 70 8.66 -6.37 5.60
CA PRO A 70 9.08 -5.07 6.14
C PRO A 70 9.67 -4.12 5.09
N VAL A 71 10.47 -4.64 4.15
CA VAL A 71 11.11 -3.82 3.11
C VAL A 71 10.05 -3.21 2.18
N LYS A 72 9.08 -4.02 1.73
CA LYS A 72 7.97 -3.52 0.89
C LYS A 72 7.08 -2.56 1.67
N ALA A 73 6.85 -2.83 2.95
CA ALA A 73 6.05 -1.97 3.82
C ALA A 73 6.65 -0.57 3.94
N ILE A 74 7.93 -0.47 4.30
CA ILE A 74 8.63 0.81 4.45
C ILE A 74 8.62 1.58 3.13
N ALA A 75 8.97 0.92 2.03
CA ALA A 75 9.00 1.55 0.71
C ALA A 75 7.62 2.06 0.28
N GLY A 76 6.58 1.21 0.36
CA GLY A 76 5.22 1.56 -0.04
C GLY A 76 4.60 2.65 0.83
N ILE A 77 4.78 2.57 2.15
CA ILE A 77 4.28 3.59 3.08
C ILE A 77 5.00 4.92 2.82
N GLY A 78 6.33 4.91 2.71
CA GLY A 78 7.10 6.12 2.44
C GLY A 78 6.71 6.80 1.13
N GLN A 79 6.61 6.03 0.04
CA GLN A 79 6.17 6.55 -1.26
C GLN A 79 4.73 7.07 -1.20
N GLY A 80 3.82 6.35 -0.56
CA GLY A 80 2.43 6.76 -0.39
C GLY A 80 2.30 8.08 0.38
N VAL A 81 3.07 8.25 1.47
CA VAL A 81 3.11 9.50 2.24
C VAL A 81 3.63 10.67 1.39
N ASN A 82 4.69 10.47 0.60
CA ASN A 82 5.21 11.51 -0.29
C ASN A 82 4.15 11.94 -1.32
N LEU A 83 3.42 11.00 -1.91
CA LEU A 83 2.32 11.31 -2.83
C LEU A 83 1.18 12.09 -2.16
N ILE A 84 0.88 11.80 -0.89
CA ILE A 84 -0.10 12.61 -0.12
C ILE A 84 0.41 14.04 0.07
N ILE A 85 1.69 14.21 0.40
CA ILE A 85 2.29 15.54 0.56
C ILE A 85 2.24 16.33 -0.76
N ASP A 86 2.51 15.68 -1.89
CA ASP A 86 2.42 16.32 -3.21
C ASP A 86 1.00 16.76 -3.54
N ASN A 87 -0.01 15.94 -3.24
CA ASN A 87 -1.40 16.35 -3.35
C ASN A 87 -1.74 17.53 -2.44
N ALA A 88 -1.25 17.52 -1.19
CA ALA A 88 -1.47 18.62 -0.26
C ALA A 88 -0.85 19.95 -0.75
N ARG A 89 0.25 19.91 -1.52
CA ARG A 89 0.83 21.09 -2.17
C ARG A 89 -0.09 21.67 -3.25
N ILE A 90 -0.72 20.81 -4.06
CA ILE A 90 -1.71 21.23 -5.07
C ILE A 90 -2.90 21.96 -4.42
N LEU A 91 -3.33 21.48 -3.25
CA LEU A 91 -4.47 22.06 -2.53
C LEU A 91 -4.16 23.42 -1.90
N LYS A 92 -2.89 23.73 -1.63
CA LYS A 92 -2.45 25.01 -1.05
C LYS A 92 -2.16 26.10 -2.09
N ALA A 93 -1.88 25.71 -3.33
CA ALA A 93 -1.70 26.61 -4.45
C ALA A 93 -3.05 27.11 -4.97
#